data_AF-A0A953PFD0-F1
#
_entry.id   AF-A0A953PFD0-F1
#
_cell.length_a   1.000
_cell.length_b   1.000
_cell.length_c   1.000
_cell.angle_alpha   90.00
_cell.angle_beta   90.00
_cell.angle_gamma   90.00
#
_symmetry.space_group_name_H-M   'P 1'
#
loop_
_entity.id
_entity.type
_entity.pdbx_description
1 polymer ?
#
loop_
_entity_poly.entity_id
_entity_poly.type
_entity_poly.pdbx_seq_one_letter_code
_entity_poly.pdbx_strand_id
1 'polypeptide(L)'
;MKALRFIPPALLAILVVLSFTQALQAQTSVTIAGSLQSELGCAGDWDPACAATFLTYDANDDVWQQSFNVPAGPYEYKAALNRTWDVNYGLHAAPGGANIPLNLAAPATVKFYFDNKSHWITDNVNSVIATVPGSFQSEIGCSGDWDPGHPGGHQGGGLERHPGDLLQGRLGRGGRHRGSAGNRGAAV
;
A
#
# COMPACT_ATOMS: atom_id res chain seq x y z
N MET A 1 57.84 22.99 26.75
CA MET A 1 57.16 24.18 26.18
C MET A 1 56.92 23.88 24.70
N LYS A 2 55.69 23.47 24.33
CA LYS A 2 55.36 23.01 22.97
C LYS A 2 55.10 24.24 22.10
N ALA A 3 55.83 24.37 20.99
CA ALA A 3 55.70 25.49 20.06
C ALA A 3 54.31 25.50 19.40
N LEU A 4 53.53 26.54 19.70
CA LEU A 4 52.23 26.80 19.09
C LEU A 4 52.47 27.26 17.65
N ARG A 5 52.21 26.39 16.68
CA ARG A 5 52.34 26.71 15.25
C ARG A 5 51.16 27.57 14.82
N PHE A 6 51.45 28.82 14.45
CA PHE A 6 50.51 29.77 13.86
C PHE A 6 50.00 29.25 12.51
N ILE A 7 48.71 28.94 12.40
CA ILE A 7 48.06 28.59 11.14
C ILE A 7 47.66 29.91 10.44
N PRO A 8 48.12 30.18 9.21
CA PRO A 8 47.77 31.40 8.50
C PRO A 8 46.28 31.43 8.14
N PRO A 9 45.58 32.58 8.32
CA PRO A 9 44.13 32.68 8.17
C PRO A 9 43.62 32.45 6.73
N ALA A 10 44.50 32.47 5.73
CA ALA A 10 44.16 32.15 4.34
C ALA A 10 43.90 30.65 4.11
N LEU A 11 44.42 29.76 4.97
CA LEU A 11 44.23 28.31 4.84
C LEU A 11 42.94 27.80 5.47
N LEU A 12 42.28 28.61 6.31
CA LEU A 12 41.00 28.26 6.96
C LEU A 12 39.79 28.56 6.05
N ALA A 13 39.96 29.37 5.00
CA ALA A 13 38.87 29.75 4.10
C ALA A 13 38.64 28.73 2.95
N ILE A 14 39.57 27.81 2.68
CA ILE A 14 39.46 26.83 1.58
C ILE A 14 38.81 25.51 2.03
N LEU A 15 38.60 25.29 3.33
CA LEU A 15 37.98 24.05 3.86
C LEU A 15 36.44 24.12 4.01
N VAL A 16 35.78 25.19 3.53
CA VAL A 16 34.32 25.38 3.68
C VAL A 16 33.56 25.29 2.34
N VAL A 17 34.21 24.84 1.25
CA VAL A 17 33.56 24.76 -0.08
C VAL A 17 33.55 23.35 -0.68
N LEU A 18 33.95 22.30 0.05
CA LEU A 18 33.80 20.92 -0.43
C LEU A 18 32.57 20.24 0.20
N SER A 19 31.54 20.10 -0.64
CA SER A 19 30.52 19.04 -0.59
C SER A 19 29.32 19.22 0.33
N PHE A 20 28.42 20.15 0.00
CA PHE A 20 27.00 20.01 0.33
C PHE A 20 26.11 20.38 -0.87
N THR A 21 26.46 19.90 -2.06
CA THR A 21 25.45 19.59 -3.07
C THR A 21 25.09 18.12 -2.94
N GLN A 22 24.46 17.74 -1.82
CA GLN A 22 23.60 16.57 -1.87
C GLN A 22 22.43 17.02 -2.74
N ALA A 23 22.57 16.73 -4.04
CA ALA A 23 21.49 16.90 -4.96
C ALA A 23 20.27 16.23 -4.33
N LEU A 24 19.14 16.93 -4.40
CA LEU A 24 17.82 16.36 -4.28
C LEU A 24 17.71 15.32 -5.43
N GLN A 25 18.42 14.20 -5.32
CA GLN A 25 18.38 13.12 -6.29
C GLN A 25 16.97 12.61 -6.18
N ALA A 26 16.13 12.99 -7.15
CA ALA A 26 14.83 12.38 -7.32
C ALA A 26 15.07 10.88 -7.29
N GLN A 27 14.44 10.19 -6.34
CA GLN A 27 14.61 8.75 -6.16
C GLN A 27 14.37 8.07 -7.51
N THR A 28 15.42 7.48 -8.07
CA THR A 28 15.40 6.91 -9.41
C THR A 28 15.00 5.44 -9.41
N SER A 29 15.18 4.77 -8.27
CA SER A 29 14.81 3.36 -8.09
C SER A 29 14.68 3.02 -6.61
N VAL A 30 13.81 2.03 -6.33
CA VAL A 30 13.75 1.32 -5.06
C VAL A 30 13.97 -0.16 -5.35
N THR A 31 14.92 -0.76 -4.65
CA THR A 31 15.23 -2.18 -4.77
C THR A 31 14.91 -2.88 -3.46
N ILE A 32 14.21 -4.00 -3.54
CA ILE A 32 14.11 -4.94 -2.41
C ILE A 32 15.38 -5.79 -2.42
N ALA A 33 16.33 -5.43 -1.55
CA ALA A 33 17.62 -6.08 -1.43
C ALA A 33 17.65 -6.96 -0.18
N GLY A 34 18.00 -8.23 -0.33
CA GLY A 34 17.85 -9.23 0.73
C GLY A 34 18.28 -10.62 0.31
N SER A 35 18.07 -11.60 1.20
CA SER A 35 18.40 -13.02 0.97
C SER A 35 17.41 -13.75 0.03
N LEU A 36 16.38 -13.06 -0.45
CA LEU A 36 15.39 -13.58 -1.40
C LEU A 36 15.78 -13.33 -2.86
N GLN A 37 16.82 -12.53 -3.12
CA GLN A 37 17.13 -12.02 -4.45
C GLN A 37 17.62 -13.08 -5.43
N SER A 38 18.48 -14.00 -4.97
CA SER A 38 18.93 -15.13 -5.79
C SER A 38 17.76 -15.98 -6.29
N GLU A 39 16.77 -16.26 -5.43
CA GLU A 39 15.55 -16.99 -5.77
C GLU A 39 14.64 -16.24 -6.76
N LEU A 40 14.73 -14.90 -6.78
CA LEU A 40 13.99 -14.04 -7.71
C LEU A 40 14.74 -13.75 -9.02
N GLY A 41 15.90 -14.39 -9.25
CA GLY A 41 16.65 -14.31 -10.49
C GLY A 41 17.78 -13.28 -10.51
N CYS A 42 18.16 -12.73 -9.36
CA CYS A 42 19.41 -11.99 -9.23
C CYS A 42 20.62 -12.93 -9.26
N ALA A 43 21.80 -12.40 -9.60
CA ALA A 43 23.05 -13.16 -9.59
C ALA A 43 23.50 -13.58 -8.17
N GLY A 44 22.95 -12.92 -7.14
CA GLY A 44 23.21 -13.19 -5.74
C GLY A 44 22.27 -12.39 -4.83
N ASP A 45 22.54 -12.47 -3.54
CA ASP A 45 21.78 -11.78 -2.50
C ASP A 45 22.41 -10.45 -2.11
N TRP A 46 21.60 -9.57 -1.50
CA TRP A 46 22.04 -8.27 -1.00
C TRP A 46 22.63 -7.32 -2.05
N ASP A 47 22.13 -7.40 -3.28
CA ASP A 47 22.53 -6.54 -4.39
C ASP A 47 21.50 -5.41 -4.60
N PRO A 48 21.82 -4.16 -4.23
CA PRO A 48 20.92 -3.02 -4.42
C PRO A 48 20.74 -2.67 -5.91
N ALA A 49 21.64 -3.11 -6.79
CA ALA A 49 21.58 -2.83 -8.22
C ALA A 49 20.80 -3.89 -9.00
N CYS A 50 20.35 -4.98 -8.37
CA CYS A 50 19.63 -6.02 -9.07
C CYS A 50 18.27 -5.54 -9.58
N ALA A 51 18.13 -5.46 -10.90
CA ALA A 51 16.91 -5.01 -11.55
C ALA A 51 15.72 -5.96 -11.39
N ALA A 52 15.96 -7.25 -11.11
CA ALA A 52 14.90 -8.24 -10.94
C ALA A 52 14.02 -7.97 -9.71
N THR A 53 14.52 -7.23 -8.72
CA THR A 53 13.78 -6.87 -7.50
C THR A 53 13.53 -5.37 -7.35
N PHE A 54 13.52 -4.64 -8.48
CA PHE A 54 13.08 -3.25 -8.49
C PHE A 54 11.56 -3.16 -8.28
N LEU A 55 11.17 -2.17 -7.46
CA LEU A 55 9.79 -1.76 -7.34
C LEU A 55 9.41 -0.82 -8.50
N THR A 56 8.13 -0.82 -8.85
CA THR A 56 7.56 0.13 -9.82
C THR A 56 6.87 1.26 -9.06
N TYR A 57 7.11 2.50 -9.44
CA TYR A 57 6.38 3.63 -8.86
C TYR A 57 4.95 3.66 -9.41
N ASP A 58 3.97 3.69 -8.51
CA ASP A 58 2.56 3.91 -8.83
C ASP A 58 2.20 5.37 -8.52
N ALA A 59 1.91 6.14 -9.56
CA ALA A 59 1.60 7.56 -9.43
C ALA A 59 0.20 7.83 -8.85
N ASN A 60 -0.72 6.85 -8.86
CA ASN A 60 -2.06 7.03 -8.29
C ASN A 60 -2.02 6.92 -6.76
N ASP A 61 -1.24 5.98 -6.26
CA ASP A 61 -1.09 5.71 -4.83
C ASP A 61 0.12 6.46 -4.21
N ASP A 62 0.98 7.06 -5.04
CA ASP A 62 2.23 7.74 -4.66
C ASP A 62 3.19 6.84 -3.86
N VAL A 63 3.19 5.53 -4.20
CA VAL A 63 4.03 4.50 -3.55
C VAL A 63 4.74 3.64 -4.58
N TRP A 64 5.88 3.08 -4.17
CA TRP A 64 6.60 2.09 -4.96
C TRP A 64 6.11 0.70 -4.58
N GLN A 65 5.71 -0.09 -5.58
CA GLN A 65 5.15 -1.41 -5.34
C GLN A 65 5.54 -2.42 -6.41
N GLN A 66 5.67 -3.68 -6.02
CA GLN A 66 5.83 -4.81 -6.92
C GLN A 66 5.48 -6.13 -6.20
N SER A 67 5.00 -7.10 -6.95
CA SER A 67 4.74 -8.46 -6.47
C SER A 67 5.79 -9.44 -7.01
N PHE A 68 6.30 -10.30 -6.14
CA PHE A 68 7.23 -11.36 -6.50
C PHE A 68 6.73 -12.72 -6.01
N ASN A 69 7.00 -13.77 -6.78
CA ASN A 69 6.72 -15.15 -6.36
C ASN A 69 7.93 -15.65 -5.57
N VAL A 70 7.81 -15.66 -4.24
CA VAL A 70 8.91 -16.04 -3.34
C VAL A 70 8.69 -17.48 -2.88
N PRO A 71 9.70 -18.37 -2.96
CA PRO A 71 9.62 -19.72 -2.41
C PRO A 71 9.40 -19.74 -0.89
N ALA A 72 9.13 -20.92 -0.33
CA ALA A 72 9.08 -21.07 1.12
C ALA A 72 10.47 -20.93 1.73
N GLY A 73 10.59 -20.18 2.82
CA GLY A 73 11.86 -20.01 3.51
C GLY A 73 11.87 -18.83 4.47
N PRO A 74 12.88 -18.78 5.36
CA PRO A 74 13.21 -17.61 6.13
C PRO A 74 14.06 -16.65 5.28
N TYR A 75 13.55 -15.44 5.06
CA TYR A 75 14.22 -14.39 4.32
C TYR A 75 14.40 -13.14 5.16
N GLU A 76 15.32 -12.30 4.73
CA GLU A 76 15.55 -10.97 5.26
C GLU A 76 15.68 -9.98 4.11
N TYR A 77 15.18 -8.77 4.30
CA TYR A 77 15.26 -7.74 3.26
C TYR A 77 15.30 -6.31 3.80
N LYS A 78 15.67 -5.39 2.91
CA LYS A 78 15.67 -3.94 3.10
C LYS A 78 15.29 -3.24 1.79
N ALA A 79 14.88 -1.98 1.88
CA ALA A 79 14.71 -1.12 0.72
C ALA A 79 16.01 -0.33 0.49
N ALA A 80 16.66 -0.52 -0.67
CA ALA A 80 17.83 0.23 -1.09
C ALA A 80 17.44 1.22 -2.20
N LEU A 81 17.93 2.45 -2.12
CA LEU A 81 17.59 3.51 -3.08
C LEU A 81 18.72 3.74 -4.09
N ASN A 82 18.34 4.15 -5.30
CA ASN A 82 19.27 4.58 -6.34
C ASN A 82 20.36 3.55 -6.66
N ARG A 83 20.05 2.25 -6.50
CA ARG A 83 20.96 1.12 -6.80
C ARG A 83 22.23 1.06 -5.94
N THR A 84 22.20 1.72 -4.77
CA THR A 84 23.34 1.79 -3.84
C THR A 84 22.87 1.54 -2.41
N TRP A 85 23.82 1.38 -1.50
CA TRP A 85 23.54 1.30 -0.06
C TRP A 85 23.60 2.66 0.65
N ASP A 86 23.93 3.74 -0.06
CA ASP A 86 24.09 5.08 0.52
C ASP A 86 22.81 5.55 1.24
N VAL A 87 21.66 5.27 0.63
CA VAL A 87 20.35 5.49 1.25
C VAL A 87 19.57 4.18 1.22
N ASN A 88 19.28 3.67 2.41
CA ASN A 88 18.53 2.43 2.59
C ASN A 88 17.70 2.47 3.87
N TYR A 89 16.59 1.74 3.86
CA TYR A 89 15.64 1.67 4.96
C TYR A 89 15.36 0.22 5.32
N GLY A 90 15.33 -0.04 6.62
CA GLY A 90 15.05 -1.34 7.19
C GLY A 90 13.88 -1.28 8.17
N LEU A 91 13.95 -2.11 9.21
CA LEU A 91 12.95 -2.19 10.25
C LEU A 91 12.62 -0.81 10.83
N HIS A 92 11.32 -0.55 11.04
CA HIS A 92 10.79 0.72 11.57
C HIS A 92 11.09 1.97 10.73
N ALA A 93 11.27 1.83 9.41
CA ALA A 93 11.64 2.93 8.51
C ALA A 93 12.94 3.64 8.91
N ALA A 94 13.79 2.97 9.70
CA ALA A 94 15.05 3.56 10.15
C ALA A 94 16.05 3.63 8.98
N PRO A 95 16.67 4.80 8.72
CA PRO A 95 17.78 4.91 7.79
C PRO A 95 18.92 3.99 8.23
N GLY A 96 19.39 3.11 7.35
CA GLY A 96 20.40 2.11 7.72
C GLY A 96 19.91 1.08 8.74
N GLY A 97 18.61 0.98 8.97
CA GLY A 97 18.00 0.16 10.02
C GLY A 97 18.28 -1.35 9.91
N ALA A 98 17.82 -2.10 10.91
CA ALA A 98 17.94 -3.56 10.92
C ALA A 98 17.21 -4.21 9.72
N ASN A 99 17.57 -5.45 9.41
CA ASN A 99 16.89 -6.22 8.36
C ASN A 99 15.44 -6.52 8.75
N ILE A 100 14.55 -6.60 7.76
CA ILE A 100 13.14 -6.97 7.97
C ILE A 100 13.01 -8.47 7.73
N PRO A 101 12.58 -9.26 8.75
CA PRO A 101 12.38 -10.69 8.57
C PRO A 101 11.11 -10.96 7.76
N LEU A 102 11.18 -11.92 6.84
CA LEU A 102 10.06 -12.42 6.06
C LEU A 102 10.10 -13.95 6.10
N ASN A 103 9.17 -14.57 6.83
CA ASN A 103 9.12 -16.02 6.95
C ASN A 103 7.93 -16.59 6.19
N LEU A 104 8.20 -17.39 5.17
CA LEU A 104 7.19 -18.01 4.31
C LEU A 104 7.10 -19.51 4.57
N ALA A 105 5.95 -19.96 5.08
CA ALA A 105 5.71 -21.39 5.33
C ALA A 105 5.49 -22.20 4.04
N ALA A 106 5.06 -21.53 2.97
CA ALA A 106 4.84 -22.09 1.64
C ALA A 106 5.19 -21.03 0.58
N PRO A 107 5.45 -21.42 -0.69
CA PRO A 107 5.65 -20.45 -1.76
C PRO A 107 4.44 -19.52 -1.88
N ALA A 108 4.69 -18.22 -1.97
CA ALA A 108 3.64 -17.21 -1.97
C ALA A 108 3.99 -16.03 -2.88
N THR A 109 2.96 -15.38 -3.41
CA THR A 109 3.13 -14.07 -4.07
C THR A 109 3.18 -12.99 -2.99
N VAL A 110 4.37 -12.46 -2.77
CA VAL A 110 4.63 -11.39 -1.80
C VAL A 110 4.62 -10.06 -2.51
N LYS A 111 3.74 -9.15 -2.09
CA LYS A 111 3.67 -7.78 -2.59
C LYS A 111 4.38 -6.85 -1.62
N PHE A 112 5.39 -6.15 -2.11
CA PHE A 112 6.17 -5.18 -1.36
C PHE A 112 5.70 -3.77 -1.68
N TYR A 113 5.72 -2.92 -0.66
CA TYR A 113 5.33 -1.53 -0.73
C TYR A 113 6.37 -0.66 -0.03
N PHE A 114 6.77 0.42 -0.70
CA PHE A 114 7.66 1.43 -0.14
C PHE A 114 7.06 2.82 -0.37
N ASP A 115 6.88 3.57 0.71
CA ASP A 115 6.48 4.98 0.64
C ASP A 115 7.70 5.88 0.83
N ASN A 116 7.91 6.81 -0.10
CA ASN A 116 9.06 7.71 -0.07
C ASN A 116 8.94 8.80 1.00
N LYS A 117 7.72 9.10 1.49
CA LYS A 117 7.50 10.18 2.47
C LYS A 117 7.77 9.73 3.90
N SER A 118 7.25 8.56 4.28
CA SER A 118 7.44 7.95 5.60
C SER A 118 8.66 7.04 5.66
N HIS A 119 9.22 6.67 4.51
CA HIS A 119 10.27 5.66 4.36
C HIS A 119 9.85 4.28 4.86
N TRP A 120 8.55 4.06 5.01
CA TRP A 120 8.00 2.80 5.44
C TRP A 120 8.10 1.78 4.32
N ILE A 121 8.61 0.61 4.68
CA ILE A 121 8.74 -0.56 3.81
C ILE A 121 7.95 -1.69 4.48
N THR A 122 7.05 -2.30 3.72
CA THR A 122 6.18 -3.37 4.21
C THR A 122 5.89 -4.39 3.13
N ASP A 123 5.33 -5.53 3.55
CA ASP A 123 4.92 -6.63 2.72
C ASP A 123 3.56 -7.16 3.18
N ASN A 124 2.83 -7.81 2.27
CA ASN A 124 1.50 -8.34 2.54
C ASN A 124 1.46 -9.61 3.42
N VAL A 125 2.61 -10.10 3.91
CA VAL A 125 2.69 -11.28 4.78
C VAL A 125 2.81 -10.83 6.24
N ASN A 126 3.70 -9.89 6.52
CA ASN A 126 3.90 -9.31 7.84
C ASN A 126 2.86 -8.24 8.17
N SER A 127 2.15 -7.70 7.17
CA SER A 127 1.17 -6.63 7.37
C SER A 127 -0.10 -6.86 6.57
N VAL A 128 -1.24 -6.58 7.20
CA VAL A 128 -2.53 -6.53 6.52
C VAL A 128 -2.60 -5.20 5.78
N ILE A 129 -2.50 -5.25 4.46
CA ILE A 129 -2.61 -4.08 3.59
C ILE A 129 -4.08 -3.96 3.19
N ALA A 130 -4.86 -3.27 4.03
CA ALA A 130 -6.27 -3.00 3.77
C ALA A 130 -6.41 -1.71 2.97
N THR A 131 -6.80 -1.82 1.70
CA THR A 131 -7.39 -0.68 0.99
C THR A 131 -8.85 -0.62 1.41
N VAL A 132 -9.27 0.50 2.01
CA VAL A 132 -10.64 0.68 2.47
C VAL A 132 -11.37 1.64 1.52
N PRO A 133 -11.93 1.15 0.40
CA PRO A 133 -12.81 1.96 -0.43
C PRO A 133 -14.20 2.03 0.24
N GLY A 134 -14.55 3.21 0.76
CA GLY A 134 -15.86 3.51 1.33
C GLY A 134 -15.93 3.49 2.87
N SER A 135 -16.86 4.27 3.41
CA SER A 135 -17.62 4.16 4.68
C SER A 135 -17.02 3.63 6.00
N PHE A 136 -15.73 3.37 6.14
CA PHE A 136 -15.13 3.13 7.47
C PHE A 136 -14.82 4.45 8.23
N GLN A 137 -15.28 5.58 7.67
CA GLN A 137 -15.19 6.90 8.27
C GLN A 137 -16.15 7.06 9.47
N SER A 138 -17.23 6.27 9.52
CA SER A 138 -18.22 6.31 10.60
C SER A 138 -17.73 5.71 11.93
N GLU A 139 -16.80 4.76 11.91
CA GLU A 139 -16.20 4.18 13.14
C GLU A 139 -14.94 4.91 13.61
N ILE A 140 -14.45 5.90 12.85
CA ILE A 140 -13.39 6.87 13.25
C ILE A 140 -13.99 8.24 13.62
N GLY A 141 -15.32 8.40 13.59
CA GLY A 141 -16.03 9.56 14.12
C GLY A 141 -16.49 10.61 13.11
N CYS A 142 -16.59 10.28 11.82
CA CYS A 142 -17.22 11.15 10.81
C CYS A 142 -18.69 10.73 10.57
N SER A 143 -19.58 11.70 10.35
CA SER A 143 -21.04 11.51 10.45
C SER A 143 -21.74 10.88 9.23
N GLY A 144 -21.03 10.20 8.33
CA GLY A 144 -21.70 9.53 7.20
C GLY A 144 -20.78 9.02 6.10
N ASP A 145 -21.33 8.10 5.32
CA ASP A 145 -20.60 7.12 4.52
C ASP A 145 -20.62 7.36 3.00
N TRP A 146 -21.50 8.25 2.52
CA TRP A 146 -21.55 8.82 1.16
C TRP A 146 -22.44 10.07 1.21
N ASP A 147 -21.86 11.28 1.20
CA ASP A 147 -22.64 12.52 1.04
C ASP A 147 -22.44 13.07 -0.39
N PRO A 148 -23.40 12.91 -1.31
CA PRO A 148 -23.31 13.44 -2.67
C PRO A 148 -23.58 14.96 -2.74
N GLY A 149 -23.79 15.65 -1.62
CA GLY A 149 -24.14 17.07 -1.55
C GLY A 149 -22.97 18.05 -1.66
N HIS A 150 -21.71 17.60 -1.80
CA HIS A 150 -20.57 18.49 -2.00
C HIS A 150 -20.35 18.75 -3.50
N PRO A 151 -20.20 20.02 -3.94
CA PRO A 151 -20.20 20.36 -5.37
C PRO A 151 -18.93 19.85 -6.04
N GLY A 152 -19.03 18.72 -6.75
CA GLY A 152 -17.93 18.20 -7.58
C GLY A 152 -18.11 16.80 -8.18
N GLY A 153 -19.14 16.02 -7.80
CA GLY A 153 -19.31 14.64 -8.29
C GLY A 153 -20.03 14.54 -9.63
N HIS A 154 -19.28 14.24 -10.69
CA HIS A 154 -19.78 13.95 -12.04
C HIS A 154 -20.64 12.66 -12.06
N GLN A 155 -21.83 12.73 -12.66
CA GLN A 155 -22.84 11.67 -12.68
C GLN A 155 -22.54 10.54 -13.69
N GLY A 156 -22.87 9.32 -13.28
CA GLY A 156 -23.22 8.19 -14.16
C GLY A 156 -23.20 6.89 -13.35
N GLY A 157 -24.23 6.05 -13.26
CA GLY A 157 -25.58 6.00 -13.83
C GLY A 157 -26.09 4.56 -13.62
N GLY A 158 -27.34 4.40 -13.17
CA GLY A 158 -28.16 3.18 -13.29
C GLY A 158 -27.89 2.03 -12.31
N LEU A 159 -28.86 1.68 -11.45
CA LEU A 159 -29.94 0.72 -11.75
C LEU A 159 -30.81 0.48 -10.49
N GLU A 160 -32.13 0.49 -10.72
CA GLU A 160 -33.24 0.19 -9.81
C GLU A 160 -33.07 -1.00 -8.84
N ARG A 161 -33.50 -0.83 -7.57
CA ARG A 161 -34.80 -1.32 -7.02
C ARG A 161 -34.98 -0.95 -5.53
N HIS A 162 -36.05 -0.23 -5.20
CA HIS A 162 -36.47 0.09 -3.82
C HIS A 162 -37.38 -1.02 -3.24
N PRO A 163 -37.16 -1.48 -1.99
CA PRO A 163 -38.13 -2.23 -1.21
C PRO A 163 -38.75 -1.32 -0.11
N GLY A 164 -40.07 -1.36 0.12
CA GLY A 164 -40.62 -0.72 1.33
C GLY A 164 -42.12 -0.43 1.43
N ASP A 165 -42.94 -0.70 0.40
CA ASP A 165 -44.36 -0.35 0.48
C ASP A 165 -45.20 -1.51 1.06
N LEU A 166 -45.36 -1.54 2.39
CA LEU A 166 -46.49 -2.16 3.10
C LEU A 166 -46.34 -1.97 4.62
N LEU A 167 -46.98 -0.95 5.19
CA LEU A 167 -47.90 -1.11 6.33
C LEU A 167 -48.58 0.24 6.69
N GLN A 168 -49.83 0.12 7.17
CA GLN A 168 -50.80 1.13 7.65
C GLN A 168 -51.74 1.80 6.61
N GLY A 169 -52.98 1.28 6.58
CA GLY A 169 -54.15 1.97 6.03
C GLY A 169 -55.46 1.31 6.48
N ARG A 170 -56.04 1.83 7.56
CA ARG A 170 -57.27 1.40 8.25
C ARG A 170 -58.53 1.71 7.41
N LEU A 171 -59.60 0.93 7.65
CA LEU A 171 -61.05 1.22 7.47
C LEU A 171 -61.78 0.63 6.23
N GLY A 172 -62.75 -0.26 6.51
CA GLY A 172 -64.11 -0.08 5.97
C GLY A 172 -64.72 -1.18 5.08
N ARG A 173 -65.65 -1.94 5.69
CA ARG A 173 -66.88 -2.53 5.10
C ARG A 173 -66.78 -3.58 3.98
N GLY A 174 -67.12 -4.81 4.36
CA GLY A 174 -68.40 -5.43 4.00
C GLY A 174 -68.52 -6.10 2.62
N GLY A 175 -68.71 -7.42 2.61
CA GLY A 175 -69.20 -8.15 1.44
C GLY A 175 -69.11 -9.67 1.56
N ARG A 176 -70.19 -10.31 2.01
CA ARG A 176 -70.43 -11.77 1.88
C ARG A 176 -70.46 -12.16 0.40
N HIS A 177 -70.08 -13.40 0.07
CA HIS A 177 -70.72 -14.35 -0.88
C HIS A 177 -69.72 -15.51 -1.12
N ARG A 178 -69.82 -16.67 -0.46
CA ARG A 178 -70.61 -17.89 -0.77
C ARG A 178 -70.45 -18.46 -2.20
N GLY A 179 -70.01 -19.71 -2.28
CA GLY A 179 -70.08 -20.64 -3.43
C GLY A 179 -68.86 -20.58 -4.34
N SER A 180 -68.40 -21.62 -5.03
CA SER A 180 -68.88 -22.98 -5.29
C SER A 180 -67.74 -23.70 -6.05
N ALA A 181 -67.29 -24.85 -5.59
CA ALA A 181 -67.35 -26.15 -6.27
C ALA A 181 -66.63 -26.32 -7.65
N GLY A 182 -65.90 -27.44 -7.76
CA GLY A 182 -65.59 -28.14 -9.01
C GLY A 182 -64.26 -27.74 -9.66
N ASN A 183 -63.47 -28.62 -10.26
CA ASN A 183 -63.62 -30.04 -10.54
C ASN A 183 -62.24 -30.62 -10.93
N ARG A 184 -62.14 -31.94 -10.80
CA ARG A 184 -61.09 -32.83 -11.27
C ARG A 184 -61.00 -32.86 -12.81
N GLY A 185 -59.84 -33.28 -13.31
CA GLY A 185 -59.65 -33.80 -14.68
C GLY A 185 -58.27 -33.39 -15.20
N ALA A 186 -57.26 -34.26 -15.23
CA ALA A 186 -57.05 -35.44 -16.10
C ALA A 186 -56.23 -35.09 -17.35
N ALA A 187 -55.45 -36.09 -17.79
CA ALA A 187 -54.70 -36.20 -19.05
C ALA A 187 -53.36 -35.44 -19.06
N VAL A 188 -52.20 -36.01 -19.41
CA VAL A 188 -51.80 -37.31 -20.00
C VAL A 188 -50.42 -37.64 -19.44
#